data_AF-A0A5C8TYL5-F1
#
_entry.id   AF-A0A5C8TYL5-F1
#
_cell.length_a   1.000
_cell.length_b   1.000
_cell.length_c   1.000
_cell.angle_alpha   90.00
_cell.angle_beta   90.00
_cell.angle_gamma   90.00
#
_symmetry.space_group_name_H-M   'P 1'
#
loop_
_entity.id
_entity.type
_entity.pdbx_description
1 polymer ?
#
loop_
_entity_poly.entity_id
_entity_poly.type
_entity_poly.pdbx_seq_one_letter_code
_entity_poly.pdbx_strand_id
1 'polypeptide(L)'
;MSTSERWIVRNIEEFKPITVEERSRLVLEASEFMNPESWAFERYLATTKWFGYRFMSPINATLRFIEEYQFAYQMHWSRSFSKDDAPNKRCIASGGLYHNRREFSTFWNARAHADSLGVPYRHYVSYAFEAHLRRAKQKRLPRPNQIRRDDCVALVLRKWEEELSGSRWMSELPHYRQENFCGLPMQIAHQDHVASTTRKRSNARFAIAGSIEAWRVLPIDKAQQACGIDVVKIALEAVGGMLSPLPIERLPDEELIPSCFGLPVIHEPVGNPCDHCPLAEACVAETARVSAKVLARFGSDNPTSDHKRMQQRERQRRRRQRLRAEKAEATCISMLSSTAITPGA
;
A
#
# COMPACT_ATOMS: atom_id res chain seq x y z
N MET A 1 -19.65 -26.72 -30.42
CA MET A 1 -18.22 -27.00 -30.68
C MET A 1 -17.46 -26.50 -29.47
N SER A 2 -17.10 -27.42 -28.57
CA SER A 2 -16.41 -27.15 -27.31
C SER A 2 -14.92 -27.43 -27.53
N THR A 3 -14.20 -26.41 -27.97
CA THR A 3 -12.75 -26.34 -27.78
C THR A 3 -12.55 -25.43 -26.58
N SER A 4 -12.60 -26.05 -25.39
CA SER A 4 -11.99 -25.47 -24.19
C SER A 4 -10.50 -25.33 -24.53
N GLU A 5 -10.13 -24.18 -25.08
CA GLU A 5 -8.74 -23.75 -25.09
C GLU A 5 -8.34 -23.62 -23.63
N ARG A 6 -7.75 -24.69 -23.11
CA ARG A 6 -7.11 -24.70 -21.81
C ARG A 6 -6.13 -23.54 -21.83
N TRP A 7 -6.43 -22.54 -21.03
CA TRP A 7 -5.59 -21.39 -20.72
C TRP A 7 -4.13 -21.78 -20.71
N ILE A 8 -3.32 -21.14 -21.56
CA ILE A 8 -1.87 -21.23 -21.44
C ILE A 8 -1.51 -20.38 -20.23
N VAL A 9 -1.59 -20.99 -19.05
CA VAL A 9 -1.02 -20.43 -17.84
C VAL A 9 0.48 -20.43 -18.05
N ARG A 10 1.07 -19.23 -18.08
CA ARG A 10 2.53 -19.11 -18.08
C ARG A 10 3.06 -19.71 -16.78
N ASN A 11 3.93 -20.71 -16.89
CA ASN A 11 4.70 -21.19 -15.75
C ASN A 11 5.77 -20.14 -15.43
N ILE A 12 5.90 -19.81 -14.15
CA ILE A 12 6.99 -18.99 -13.65
C ILE A 12 8.13 -19.96 -13.31
N GLU A 13 9.18 -19.96 -14.11
CA GLU A 13 10.21 -21.01 -14.07
C GLU A 13 11.41 -20.58 -13.22
N GLU A 14 11.82 -19.31 -13.32
CA GLU A 14 12.99 -18.82 -12.58
C GLU A 14 12.95 -17.30 -12.37
N PHE A 15 13.15 -16.86 -11.13
CA PHE A 15 13.32 -15.44 -10.82
C PHE A 15 14.77 -15.04 -10.96
N LYS A 16 15.05 -13.90 -11.61
CA LYS A 16 16.39 -13.31 -11.55
C LYS A 16 16.77 -13.02 -10.08
N PRO A 17 17.88 -13.57 -9.56
CA PRO A 17 18.25 -13.44 -8.15
C PRO A 17 18.36 -11.99 -7.67
N ILE A 18 18.79 -11.08 -8.54
CA ILE A 18 18.99 -9.66 -8.23
C ILE A 18 17.69 -8.99 -7.79
N THR A 19 16.58 -9.24 -8.48
CA THR A 19 15.29 -8.59 -8.19
C THR A 19 14.70 -9.08 -6.87
N VAL A 20 14.80 -10.39 -6.61
CA VAL A 20 14.36 -10.98 -5.33
C VAL A 20 15.20 -10.44 -4.18
N GLU A 21 16.52 -10.33 -4.38
CA GLU A 21 17.42 -9.78 -3.37
C GLU A 21 17.13 -8.29 -3.08
N GLU A 22 16.85 -7.48 -4.11
CA GLU A 22 16.48 -6.08 -3.91
C GLU A 22 15.18 -5.94 -3.09
N ARG A 23 14.15 -6.73 -3.40
CA ARG A 23 12.90 -6.72 -2.61
C ARG A 23 13.16 -7.11 -1.16
N SER A 24 14.00 -8.11 -0.95
CA SER A 24 14.39 -8.59 0.37
C SER A 24 15.15 -7.55 1.16
N ARG A 25 16.04 -6.80 0.51
CA ARG A 25 16.76 -5.66 1.09
C ARG A 25 15.77 -4.59 1.57
N LEU A 26 14.80 -4.20 0.75
CA LEU A 26 13.78 -3.19 1.12
C LEU A 26 12.95 -3.65 2.32
N VAL A 27 12.56 -4.93 2.36
CA VAL A 27 11.82 -5.50 3.50
C VAL A 27 12.67 -5.53 4.76
N LEU A 28 13.95 -5.88 4.65
CA LEU A 28 14.89 -5.88 5.77
C LEU A 28 15.09 -4.47 6.35
N GLU A 29 15.21 -3.44 5.50
CA GLU A 29 15.29 -2.04 5.93
C GLU A 29 14.01 -1.58 6.65
N ALA A 30 12.85 -1.88 6.08
CA ALA A 30 11.56 -1.54 6.68
C ALA A 30 11.27 -2.32 7.99
N SER A 31 11.87 -3.49 8.17
CA SER A 31 11.66 -4.33 9.38
C SER A 31 12.14 -3.66 10.66
N GLU A 32 13.05 -2.69 10.57
CA GLU A 32 13.38 -1.85 11.73
C GLU A 32 12.14 -1.08 12.22
N PHE A 33 11.28 -0.62 11.32
CA PHE A 33 10.15 0.29 11.58
C PHE A 33 8.80 -0.41 11.73
N MET A 34 8.73 -1.67 11.30
CA MET A 34 7.52 -2.46 11.18
C MET A 34 7.42 -3.50 12.30
N ASN A 35 6.19 -3.93 12.60
CA ASN A 35 5.92 -5.07 13.47
C ASN A 35 5.26 -6.21 12.65
N PRO A 36 5.24 -7.45 13.17
CA PRO A 36 4.63 -8.58 12.47
C PRO A 36 3.16 -8.34 12.07
N GLU A 37 2.37 -7.69 12.90
CA GLU A 37 0.97 -7.33 12.61
C GLU A 37 0.84 -6.43 11.38
N SER A 38 1.72 -5.42 11.25
CA SER A 38 1.71 -4.51 10.10
C SER A 38 2.10 -5.25 8.82
N TRP A 39 3.00 -6.24 8.90
CA TRP A 39 3.33 -7.09 7.77
C TRP A 39 2.18 -8.03 7.39
N ALA A 40 1.49 -8.62 8.38
CA ALA A 40 0.29 -9.42 8.13
C ALA A 40 -0.80 -8.58 7.46
N PHE A 41 -0.95 -7.33 7.89
CA PHE A 41 -1.88 -6.40 7.26
C PHE A 41 -1.48 -6.07 5.82
N GLU A 42 -0.19 -5.92 5.48
CA GLU A 42 0.25 -5.75 4.07
C GLU A 42 -0.17 -6.93 3.17
N ARG A 43 -0.13 -8.15 3.70
CA ARG A 43 -0.60 -9.32 2.95
C ARG A 43 -2.09 -9.20 2.61
N TYR A 44 -2.91 -8.72 3.56
CA TYR A 44 -4.30 -8.41 3.32
C TYR A 44 -4.46 -7.25 2.31
N LEU A 45 -3.70 -6.17 2.46
CA LEU A 45 -3.77 -5.01 1.56
C LEU A 45 -3.43 -5.35 0.11
N ALA A 46 -2.65 -6.39 -0.15
CA ALA A 46 -2.39 -6.87 -1.50
C ALA A 46 -3.68 -7.27 -2.26
N THR A 47 -4.75 -7.63 -1.55
CA THR A 47 -6.04 -8.03 -2.13
C THR A 47 -6.99 -6.86 -2.35
N THR A 48 -6.86 -5.78 -1.57
CA THR A 48 -7.75 -4.61 -1.63
C THR A 48 -7.14 -3.44 -2.39
N LYS A 49 -5.81 -3.30 -2.42
CA LYS A 49 -5.14 -2.14 -3.00
C LYS A 49 -5.46 -1.97 -4.48
N TRP A 50 -5.40 -0.72 -4.94
CA TRP A 50 -5.64 -0.41 -6.35
C TRP A 50 -4.70 -1.25 -7.23
N PHE A 51 -5.26 -1.82 -8.29
CA PHE A 51 -4.58 -2.77 -9.17
C PHE A 51 -3.22 -2.26 -9.68
N GLY A 52 -3.09 -0.95 -9.91
CA GLY A 52 -1.84 -0.33 -10.34
C GLY A 52 -0.66 -0.43 -9.36
N TYR A 53 -0.90 -0.86 -8.11
CA TYR A 53 0.13 -0.94 -7.07
C TYR A 53 0.37 -2.38 -6.57
N ARG A 54 -0.36 -3.36 -7.09
CA ARG A 54 -0.35 -4.74 -6.59
C ARG A 54 0.95 -5.50 -6.87
N PHE A 55 1.77 -5.04 -7.80
CA PHE A 55 3.10 -5.58 -8.10
C PHE A 55 4.25 -4.76 -7.51
N MET A 56 3.94 -3.64 -6.83
CA MET A 56 4.94 -2.85 -6.11
C MET A 56 5.21 -3.47 -4.74
N SER A 57 6.48 -3.52 -4.31
CA SER A 57 6.81 -3.81 -2.91
C SER A 57 6.12 -2.80 -1.99
N PRO A 58 5.79 -3.16 -0.73
CA PRO A 58 5.15 -2.21 0.20
C PRO A 58 5.96 -0.92 0.42
N ILE A 59 7.29 -1.00 0.33
CA ILE A 59 8.19 0.15 0.40
C ILE A 59 8.03 1.02 -0.85
N ASN A 60 8.09 0.43 -2.05
CA ASN A 60 7.93 1.17 -3.31
C ASN A 60 6.54 1.81 -3.39
N ALA A 61 5.49 1.11 -2.94
CA ALA A 61 4.15 1.66 -2.83
C ALA A 61 4.09 2.85 -1.86
N THR A 62 4.81 2.80 -0.74
CA THR A 62 4.90 3.91 0.23
C THR A 62 5.67 5.10 -0.34
N LEU A 63 6.76 4.87 -1.07
CA LEU A 63 7.49 5.92 -1.78
C LEU A 63 6.62 6.56 -2.86
N ARG A 64 5.89 5.76 -3.64
CA ARG A 64 4.94 6.26 -4.62
C ARG A 64 3.83 7.10 -3.99
N PHE A 65 3.34 6.69 -2.82
CA PHE A 65 2.36 7.49 -2.08
C PHE A 65 2.95 8.84 -1.63
N ILE A 66 4.22 8.87 -1.20
CA ILE A 66 4.90 10.12 -0.83
C ILE A 66 4.99 11.06 -2.04
N GLU A 67 5.38 10.56 -3.21
CA GLU A 67 5.45 11.35 -4.45
C GLU A 67 4.09 11.99 -4.79
N GLU A 68 3.03 11.18 -4.80
CA GLU A 68 1.67 11.67 -5.09
C GLU A 68 1.18 12.64 -4.02
N TYR A 69 1.56 12.42 -2.76
CA TYR A 69 1.25 13.33 -1.67
C TYR A 69 1.96 14.68 -1.84
N GLN A 70 3.25 14.68 -2.16
CA GLN A 70 4.02 15.91 -2.42
C GLN A 70 3.44 16.68 -3.60
N PHE A 71 3.16 15.97 -4.71
CA PHE A 71 2.57 16.57 -5.89
C PHE A 71 1.21 17.22 -5.58
N ALA A 72 0.30 16.48 -4.94
CA ALA A 72 -1.01 17.00 -4.54
C ALA A 72 -0.85 18.19 -3.57
N TYR A 73 0.12 18.13 -2.66
CA TYR A 73 0.33 19.19 -1.67
C TYR A 73 0.74 20.49 -2.36
N GLN A 74 1.71 20.44 -3.26
CA GLN A 74 2.17 21.62 -4.01
C GLN A 74 1.04 22.19 -4.88
N MET A 75 0.30 21.31 -5.57
CA MET A 75 -0.82 21.71 -6.42
C MET A 75 -1.95 22.40 -5.63
N HIS A 76 -2.38 21.82 -4.52
CA HIS A 76 -3.40 22.43 -3.66
C HIS A 76 -2.87 23.67 -2.92
N TRP A 77 -1.60 23.68 -2.53
CA TRP A 77 -0.98 24.84 -1.88
C TRP A 77 -0.96 26.06 -2.80
N SER A 78 -0.58 25.84 -4.05
CA SER A 78 -0.55 26.86 -5.10
C SER A 78 -1.93 27.49 -5.33
N ARG A 79 -3.00 26.66 -5.30
CA ARG A 79 -4.38 27.10 -5.54
C ARG A 79 -5.02 27.80 -4.35
N SER A 80 -4.69 27.40 -3.13
CA SER A 80 -5.43 27.82 -1.93
C SER A 80 -4.66 28.79 -1.02
N PHE A 81 -3.34 28.88 -1.14
CA PHE A 81 -2.51 29.69 -0.23
C PHE A 81 -1.55 30.62 -0.96
N SER A 82 -0.54 30.07 -1.64
CA SER A 82 0.47 30.87 -2.34
C SER A 82 1.11 30.05 -3.45
N LYS A 83 1.07 30.59 -4.67
CA LYS A 83 1.67 30.00 -5.86
C LYS A 83 3.19 29.96 -5.77
N ASP A 84 3.80 31.03 -5.26
CA ASP A 84 5.26 31.20 -5.22
C ASP A 84 5.90 30.30 -4.16
N ASP A 85 5.20 30.06 -3.06
CA ASP A 85 5.64 29.19 -1.98
C ASP A 85 5.56 27.69 -2.31
N ALA A 86 4.68 27.32 -3.25
CA ALA A 86 4.30 25.94 -3.49
C ALA A 86 5.50 25.03 -3.85
N PRO A 87 6.40 25.41 -4.78
CA PRO A 87 7.55 24.58 -5.15
C PRO A 87 8.49 24.29 -3.97
N ASN A 88 8.54 25.19 -2.98
CA ASN A 88 9.42 25.07 -1.82
C ASN A 88 8.84 24.18 -0.70
N LYS A 89 7.60 23.68 -0.83
CA LYS A 89 6.99 22.80 0.16
C LYS A 89 7.49 21.35 -0.01
N ARG A 90 8.35 20.92 0.91
CA ARG A 90 8.91 19.54 0.94
C ARG A 90 7.91 18.47 1.35
N CYS A 91 6.99 18.80 2.25
CA CYS A 91 5.87 17.95 2.72
C CYS A 91 6.25 16.64 3.46
N ILE A 92 7.53 16.26 3.46
CA ILE A 92 8.16 15.18 4.22
C ILE A 92 9.41 15.73 4.95
N ALA A 93 9.85 15.04 6.00
CA ALA A 93 11.12 15.34 6.66
C ALA A 93 12.32 15.30 5.69
N SER A 94 13.37 16.07 5.98
CA SER A 94 14.58 16.14 5.14
C SER A 94 15.31 14.80 5.01
N GLY A 95 15.23 13.93 6.02
CA GLY A 95 15.77 12.57 5.97
C GLY A 95 14.85 11.56 5.24
N GLY A 96 13.79 12.01 4.57
CA GLY A 96 12.85 11.15 3.85
C GLY A 96 12.04 10.21 4.73
N LEU A 97 11.58 9.10 4.15
CA LEU A 97 10.71 8.11 4.80
C LEU A 97 11.34 7.52 6.07
N TYR A 98 12.65 7.24 6.03
CA TYR A 98 13.39 6.60 7.12
C TYR A 98 13.97 7.59 8.15
N HIS A 99 13.65 8.89 8.05
CA HIS A 99 14.17 9.91 8.96
C HIS A 99 13.95 9.57 10.45
N ASN A 100 12.74 9.10 10.78
CA ASN A 100 12.43 8.56 12.10
C ASN A 100 11.18 7.66 12.03
N ARG A 101 10.97 6.87 13.10
CA ARG A 101 9.83 5.94 13.21
C ARG A 101 8.46 6.59 13.08
N ARG A 102 8.31 7.84 13.51
CA ARG A 102 7.04 8.56 13.42
C ARG A 102 6.72 8.95 11.98
N GLU A 103 7.70 9.44 11.23
CA GLU A 103 7.52 9.81 9.82
C GLU A 103 7.21 8.57 8.99
N PHE A 104 7.98 7.49 9.19
CA PHE A 104 7.72 6.18 8.57
C PHE A 104 6.28 5.73 8.82
N SER A 105 5.89 5.62 10.09
CA SER A 105 4.55 5.16 10.47
C SER A 105 3.44 6.08 9.94
N THR A 106 3.70 7.38 9.82
CA THR A 106 2.70 8.35 9.34
C THR A 106 2.38 8.13 7.87
N PHE A 107 3.39 7.99 7.01
CA PHE A 107 3.18 7.72 5.58
C PHE A 107 2.74 6.30 5.33
N TRP A 108 3.32 5.32 6.03
CA TRP A 108 2.92 3.93 5.93
C TRP A 108 1.43 3.73 6.21
N ASN A 109 0.93 4.25 7.34
CA ASN A 109 -0.47 4.11 7.72
C ASN A 109 -1.42 4.89 6.80
N ALA A 110 -0.99 6.04 6.26
CA ALA A 110 -1.78 6.79 5.30
C ALA A 110 -1.93 6.03 3.97
N ARG A 111 -0.83 5.45 3.48
CA ARG A 111 -0.81 4.62 2.28
C ARG A 111 -1.59 3.32 2.47
N ALA A 112 -1.40 2.65 3.61
CA ALA A 112 -2.14 1.44 3.98
C ALA A 112 -3.66 1.68 4.01
N HIS A 113 -4.08 2.85 4.47
CA HIS A 113 -5.49 3.25 4.43
C HIS A 113 -5.98 3.54 3.00
N ALA A 114 -5.15 4.11 2.11
CA ALA A 114 -5.53 4.25 0.72
C ALA A 114 -5.67 2.88 0.03
N ASP A 115 -4.74 1.96 0.32
CA ASP A 115 -4.75 0.58 -0.14
C ASP A 115 -5.99 -0.18 0.35
N SER A 116 -6.44 0.03 1.60
CA SER A 116 -7.64 -0.64 2.11
C SER A 116 -8.93 -0.20 1.41
N LEU A 117 -8.94 1.02 0.84
CA LEU A 117 -10.08 1.54 0.07
C LEU A 117 -10.00 1.20 -1.43
N GLY A 118 -8.87 0.64 -1.90
CA GLY A 118 -8.68 0.36 -3.33
C GLY A 118 -8.60 1.61 -4.22
N VAL A 119 -8.20 2.76 -3.66
CA VAL A 119 -8.18 4.05 -4.37
C VAL A 119 -6.76 4.39 -4.84
N PRO A 120 -6.56 4.89 -6.08
CA PRO A 120 -5.25 5.35 -6.51
C PRO A 120 -4.75 6.53 -5.66
N TYR A 121 -3.46 6.54 -5.28
CA TYR A 121 -2.89 7.47 -4.29
C TYR A 121 -3.13 8.94 -4.62
N ARG A 122 -2.98 9.33 -5.89
CA ARG A 122 -3.24 10.70 -6.36
C ARG A 122 -4.65 11.18 -6.03
N HIS A 123 -5.66 10.34 -6.29
CA HIS A 123 -7.06 10.66 -6.03
C HIS A 123 -7.34 10.67 -4.53
N TYR A 124 -6.84 9.66 -3.81
CA TYR A 124 -6.97 9.56 -2.37
C TYR A 124 -6.49 10.85 -1.68
N VAL A 125 -5.27 11.31 -1.98
CA VAL A 125 -4.70 12.51 -1.38
C VAL A 125 -5.43 13.78 -1.85
N SER A 126 -5.66 13.93 -3.16
CA SER A 126 -6.27 15.16 -3.70
C SER A 126 -7.69 15.37 -3.17
N TYR A 127 -8.51 14.32 -3.14
CA TYR A 127 -9.87 14.42 -2.62
C TYR A 127 -9.89 14.63 -1.10
N ALA A 128 -8.95 14.03 -0.36
CA ALA A 128 -8.85 14.28 1.07
C ALA A 128 -8.42 15.74 1.37
N PHE A 129 -7.52 16.32 0.57
CA PHE A 129 -7.17 17.74 0.67
C PHE A 129 -8.34 18.65 0.35
N GLU A 130 -9.14 18.33 -0.67
CA GLU A 130 -10.36 19.06 -0.98
C GLU A 130 -11.35 19.03 0.19
N ALA A 131 -11.60 17.85 0.78
CA ALA A 131 -12.45 17.72 1.96
C ALA A 131 -11.92 18.56 3.13
N HIS A 132 -10.60 18.57 3.34
CA HIS A 132 -9.97 19.34 4.39
C HIS A 132 -10.14 20.85 4.19
N LEU A 133 -9.91 21.34 2.97
CA LEU A 133 -10.00 22.77 2.62
C LEU A 133 -11.43 23.32 2.65
N ARG A 134 -12.46 22.48 2.52
CA ARG A 134 -13.87 22.88 2.70
C ARG A 134 -14.18 23.32 4.13
N ARG A 135 -13.37 22.92 5.11
CA ARG A 135 -13.53 23.37 6.50
C ARG A 135 -13.11 24.82 6.61
N ALA A 136 -13.94 25.66 7.22
CA ALA A 136 -13.62 27.07 7.41
C ALA A 136 -12.27 27.25 8.14
N LYS A 137 -11.51 28.29 7.74
CA LYS A 137 -10.30 28.79 8.43
C LYS A 137 -9.07 27.85 8.41
N GLN A 138 -8.91 26.96 7.43
CA GLN A 138 -7.65 26.22 7.30
C GLN A 138 -6.51 27.15 6.84
N LYS A 139 -5.38 27.10 7.54
CA LYS A 139 -4.15 27.84 7.19
C LYS A 139 -3.06 26.93 6.59
N ARG A 140 -3.30 25.62 6.57
CA ARG A 140 -2.34 24.59 6.15
C ARG A 140 -3.11 23.40 5.58
N LEU A 141 -2.45 22.65 4.70
CA LEU A 141 -2.92 21.35 4.26
C LEU A 141 -2.69 20.28 5.36
N PRO A 142 -3.51 19.23 5.38
CA PRO A 142 -3.44 18.20 6.41
C PRO A 142 -2.18 17.34 6.24
N ARG A 143 -1.62 16.86 7.36
CA ARG A 143 -0.56 15.83 7.40
C ARG A 143 -1.14 14.46 6.96
N PRO A 144 -0.30 13.47 6.57
CA PRO A 144 -0.79 12.17 6.08
C PRO A 144 -1.66 11.41 7.10
N ASN A 145 -1.42 11.58 8.40
CA ASN A 145 -2.28 10.96 9.42
C ASN A 145 -3.67 11.62 9.54
N GLN A 146 -3.85 12.84 9.02
CA GLN A 146 -5.08 13.64 9.12
C GLN A 146 -6.02 13.46 7.91
N ILE A 147 -5.52 12.95 6.78
CA ILE A 147 -6.34 12.67 5.58
C ILE A 147 -7.19 11.40 5.71
N ARG A 148 -7.00 10.62 6.78
CA ARG A 148 -7.80 9.42 7.13
C ARG A 148 -9.04 9.72 7.99
N ARG A 149 -9.38 10.99 8.20
CA ARG A 149 -10.60 11.36 8.96
C ARG A 149 -11.84 10.99 8.15
N ASP A 150 -12.92 10.61 8.84
CA ASP A 150 -14.15 10.09 8.22
C ASP A 150 -14.73 11.03 7.17
N ASP A 151 -14.68 12.34 7.40
CA ASP A 151 -15.16 13.33 6.44
C ASP A 151 -14.31 13.42 5.16
N CYS A 152 -12.99 13.25 5.29
CA CYS A 152 -12.10 13.09 4.14
C CYS A 152 -12.38 11.78 3.39
N VAL A 153 -12.52 10.68 4.13
CA VAL A 153 -12.77 9.35 3.56
C VAL A 153 -14.10 9.29 2.83
N ALA A 154 -15.16 9.88 3.39
CA ALA A 154 -16.47 9.95 2.75
C ALA A 154 -16.41 10.67 1.39
N LEU A 155 -15.69 11.80 1.31
CA LEU A 155 -15.52 12.50 0.03
C LEU A 155 -14.67 11.69 -0.96
N VAL A 156 -13.59 11.06 -0.48
CA VAL A 156 -12.72 10.21 -1.30
C VAL A 156 -13.53 9.09 -1.96
N LEU A 157 -14.30 8.33 -1.17
CA LEU A 157 -15.08 7.20 -1.67
C LEU A 157 -16.16 7.65 -2.66
N ARG A 158 -16.89 8.73 -2.34
CA ARG A 158 -17.91 9.27 -3.24
C ARG A 158 -17.33 9.67 -4.60
N LYS A 159 -16.26 10.45 -4.60
CA LYS A 159 -15.61 10.88 -5.86
C LYS A 159 -14.96 9.72 -6.59
N TRP A 160 -14.42 8.74 -5.88
CA TRP A 160 -13.82 7.58 -6.53
C TRP A 160 -14.86 6.71 -7.23
N GLU A 161 -16.04 6.54 -6.64
CA GLU A 161 -17.16 5.85 -7.30
C GLU A 161 -17.62 6.58 -8.59
N GLU A 162 -17.62 7.92 -8.56
CA GLU A 162 -17.88 8.75 -9.75
C GLU A 162 -16.81 8.50 -10.85
N GLU A 163 -15.52 8.40 -10.48
CA GLU A 163 -14.42 8.12 -11.43
C GLU A 163 -14.48 6.69 -12.01
N LEU A 164 -14.85 5.69 -11.18
CA LEU A 164 -15.05 4.30 -11.62
C LEU A 164 -16.21 4.18 -12.60
N SER A 165 -17.26 4.98 -12.40
CA SER A 165 -18.37 5.12 -13.34
C SER A 165 -17.98 5.86 -14.63
N GLY A 166 -16.84 6.54 -14.63
CA GLY A 166 -16.29 7.30 -15.74
C GLY A 166 -15.16 6.58 -16.46
N SER A 167 -13.97 7.19 -16.45
CA SER A 167 -12.85 6.82 -17.32
C SER A 167 -11.87 5.81 -16.72
N ARG A 168 -11.88 5.58 -15.40
CA ARG A 168 -10.83 4.78 -14.71
C ARG A 168 -11.34 3.45 -14.14
N TRP A 169 -12.02 2.68 -14.96
CA TRP A 169 -12.64 1.42 -14.55
C TRP A 169 -11.69 0.21 -14.55
N MET A 170 -10.41 0.37 -14.93
CA MET A 170 -9.40 -0.69 -14.86
C MET A 170 -7.97 -0.16 -14.72
N SER A 171 -7.04 -1.04 -14.34
CA SER A 171 -5.61 -0.79 -14.46
C SER A 171 -5.06 -1.24 -15.82
N GLU A 172 -4.19 -0.42 -16.39
CA GLU A 172 -3.56 -0.62 -17.71
C GLU A 172 -2.21 -1.37 -17.64
N LEU A 173 -1.82 -1.86 -16.45
CA LEU A 173 -0.54 -2.54 -16.29
C LEU A 173 -0.44 -3.77 -17.20
N PRO A 174 0.69 -3.98 -17.89
CA PRO A 174 0.90 -5.15 -18.73
C PRO A 174 0.75 -6.48 -17.98
N HIS A 175 0.96 -6.45 -16.66
CA HIS A 175 0.80 -7.56 -15.72
C HIS A 175 -0.58 -8.23 -15.78
N TYR A 176 -1.64 -7.50 -16.19
CA TYR A 176 -3.00 -8.04 -16.26
C TYR A 176 -3.39 -8.53 -17.65
N ARG A 177 -2.52 -8.36 -18.65
CA ARG A 177 -2.79 -8.80 -20.02
C ARG A 177 -2.60 -10.31 -20.15
N GLN A 178 -3.33 -10.91 -21.10
CA GLN A 178 -3.31 -12.35 -21.36
C GLN A 178 -1.91 -12.91 -21.58
N GLU A 179 -1.03 -12.17 -22.29
CA GLU A 179 0.35 -12.60 -22.52
C GLU A 179 1.21 -12.76 -21.26
N ASN A 180 0.79 -12.18 -20.13
CA ASN A 180 1.48 -12.22 -18.84
C ASN A 180 0.68 -12.99 -17.77
N PHE A 181 -0.43 -13.63 -18.15
CA PHE A 181 -1.30 -14.32 -17.22
C PHE A 181 -0.66 -15.62 -16.71
N CYS A 182 -0.45 -15.69 -15.40
CA CYS A 182 0.11 -16.85 -14.70
C CYS A 182 -0.83 -17.36 -13.60
N GLY A 183 -2.07 -16.87 -13.53
CA GLY A 183 -3.06 -17.31 -12.55
C GLY A 183 -2.87 -16.69 -11.16
N LEU A 184 -2.16 -15.57 -11.04
CA LEU A 184 -2.02 -14.89 -9.75
C LEU A 184 -3.39 -14.42 -9.22
N PRO A 185 -3.64 -14.49 -7.89
CA PRO A 185 -4.91 -14.04 -7.31
C PRO A 185 -5.29 -12.60 -7.70
N MET A 186 -4.32 -11.69 -7.83
CA MET A 186 -4.60 -10.32 -8.28
C MET A 186 -4.98 -10.20 -9.76
N GLN A 187 -4.49 -11.10 -10.62
CA GLN A 187 -4.85 -11.11 -12.04
C GLN A 187 -6.31 -11.59 -12.20
N ILE A 188 -6.68 -12.63 -11.46
CA ILE A 188 -8.04 -13.15 -11.41
C ILE A 188 -8.99 -12.05 -10.89
N ALA A 189 -8.63 -11.40 -9.79
CA ALA A 189 -9.43 -10.32 -9.20
C ALA A 189 -9.56 -9.09 -10.14
N HIS A 190 -8.53 -8.78 -10.91
CA HIS A 190 -8.59 -7.70 -11.91
C HIS A 190 -9.54 -8.06 -13.05
N GLN A 191 -9.48 -9.29 -13.56
CA GLN A 191 -10.43 -9.77 -14.57
C GLN A 191 -11.88 -9.71 -14.06
N ASP A 192 -12.13 -10.11 -12.79
CA ASP A 192 -13.47 -10.02 -12.18
C ASP A 192 -13.95 -8.56 -12.09
N HIS A 193 -13.05 -7.66 -11.69
CA HIS A 193 -13.32 -6.24 -11.63
C HIS A 193 -13.68 -5.67 -13.02
N VAL A 194 -12.85 -5.95 -14.02
CA VAL A 194 -13.05 -5.55 -15.43
C VAL A 194 -14.39 -6.10 -15.95
N ALA A 195 -14.69 -7.38 -15.72
CA ALA A 195 -15.95 -7.99 -16.13
C ALA A 195 -17.17 -7.31 -15.48
N SER A 196 -17.10 -7.01 -14.18
CA SER A 196 -18.21 -6.37 -13.45
C SER A 196 -18.43 -4.90 -13.83
N THR A 197 -17.37 -4.18 -14.17
CA THR A 197 -17.40 -2.74 -14.45
C THR A 197 -17.74 -2.45 -15.90
N THR A 198 -17.21 -3.21 -16.86
CA THR A 198 -17.53 -3.07 -18.30
C THR A 198 -19.04 -3.13 -18.57
N ARG A 199 -19.75 -4.01 -17.87
CA ARG A 199 -21.21 -4.15 -17.98
C ARG A 199 -21.98 -2.89 -17.58
N LYS A 200 -21.44 -2.09 -16.64
CA LYS A 200 -22.10 -0.90 -16.11
C LYS A 200 -21.81 0.36 -16.94
N ARG A 201 -20.99 0.24 -18.00
CA ARG A 201 -20.61 1.38 -18.84
C ARG A 201 -21.75 1.81 -19.75
N SER A 202 -21.84 3.11 -20.01
CA SER A 202 -22.78 3.68 -20.98
C SER A 202 -22.58 3.11 -22.38
N ASN A 203 -21.33 2.80 -22.75
CA ASN A 203 -20.98 2.09 -23.98
C ASN A 203 -20.39 0.71 -23.68
N ALA A 204 -21.22 -0.17 -23.13
CA ALA A 204 -20.81 -1.51 -22.71
C ALA A 204 -20.22 -2.34 -23.86
N ARG A 205 -20.72 -2.21 -25.10
CA ARG A 205 -20.20 -2.96 -26.26
C ARG A 205 -18.73 -2.63 -26.54
N PHE A 206 -18.39 -1.34 -26.64
CA PHE A 206 -17.00 -0.92 -26.81
C PHE A 206 -16.12 -1.29 -25.61
N ALA A 207 -16.66 -1.20 -24.39
CA ALA A 207 -15.91 -1.58 -23.20
C ALA A 207 -15.59 -3.08 -23.18
N ILE A 208 -16.56 -3.94 -23.49
CA ILE A 208 -16.39 -5.40 -23.56
C ILE A 208 -15.40 -5.75 -24.67
N ALA A 209 -15.65 -5.31 -25.91
CA ALA A 209 -14.78 -5.61 -27.04
C ALA A 209 -13.35 -5.10 -26.83
N GLY A 210 -13.19 -3.87 -26.32
CA GLY A 210 -11.88 -3.31 -26.02
C GLY A 210 -11.14 -4.10 -24.94
N SER A 211 -11.83 -4.55 -23.89
CA SER A 211 -11.21 -5.36 -22.83
C SER A 211 -10.63 -6.67 -23.35
N ILE A 212 -11.28 -7.24 -24.37
CA ILE A 212 -10.90 -8.51 -25.00
C ILE A 212 -9.81 -8.29 -26.04
N GLU A 213 -10.03 -7.43 -27.03
CA GLU A 213 -9.15 -7.32 -28.21
C GLU A 213 -8.04 -6.30 -28.02
N ALA A 214 -8.40 -5.09 -27.56
CA ALA A 214 -7.46 -3.97 -27.52
C ALA A 214 -6.49 -4.08 -26.34
N TRP A 215 -7.07 -4.30 -25.15
CA TRP A 215 -6.34 -4.35 -23.89
C TRP A 215 -5.91 -5.77 -23.52
N ARG A 216 -6.58 -6.80 -24.06
CA ARG A 216 -6.33 -8.22 -23.75
C ARG A 216 -6.30 -8.52 -22.26
N VAL A 217 -7.12 -7.83 -21.47
CA VAL A 217 -7.21 -8.04 -20.02
C VAL A 217 -8.35 -8.97 -19.66
N LEU A 218 -9.40 -9.01 -20.48
CA LEU A 218 -10.56 -9.87 -20.25
C LEU A 218 -10.58 -10.99 -21.29
N PRO A 219 -10.49 -12.25 -20.86
CA PRO A 219 -10.65 -13.36 -21.79
C PRO A 219 -12.10 -13.56 -22.21
N ILE A 220 -12.30 -14.17 -23.39
CA ILE A 220 -13.63 -14.37 -23.98
C ILE A 220 -14.54 -15.18 -23.05
N ASP A 221 -14.10 -16.34 -22.56
CA ASP A 221 -14.92 -17.20 -21.69
C ASP A 221 -15.41 -16.48 -20.44
N LYS A 222 -14.53 -15.68 -19.83
CA LYS A 222 -14.85 -14.90 -18.63
C LYS A 222 -15.79 -13.74 -18.93
N ALA A 223 -15.61 -13.09 -20.09
CA ALA A 223 -16.56 -12.10 -20.58
C ALA A 223 -17.94 -12.72 -20.85
N GLN A 224 -17.98 -13.90 -21.46
CA GLN A 224 -19.23 -14.62 -21.77
C GLN A 224 -19.96 -15.04 -20.50
N GLN A 225 -19.24 -15.52 -19.49
CA GLN A 225 -19.80 -15.86 -18.19
C GLN A 225 -20.42 -14.63 -17.51
N ALA A 226 -19.77 -13.46 -17.59
CA ALA A 226 -20.22 -12.24 -16.91
C ALA A 226 -21.32 -11.47 -17.65
N CYS A 227 -21.28 -11.47 -18.99
CA CYS A 227 -22.13 -10.62 -19.84
C CYS A 227 -23.14 -11.40 -20.69
N GLY A 228 -22.95 -12.70 -20.89
CA GLY A 228 -23.72 -13.54 -21.82
C GLY A 228 -23.04 -13.68 -23.18
N ILE A 229 -23.14 -14.88 -23.77
CA ILE A 229 -22.49 -15.25 -25.03
C ILE A 229 -22.89 -14.29 -26.16
N ASP A 230 -24.19 -14.05 -26.34
CA ASP A 230 -24.70 -13.20 -27.42
C ASP A 230 -24.25 -11.74 -27.28
N VAL A 231 -24.17 -11.24 -26.05
CA VAL A 231 -23.73 -9.86 -25.78
C VAL A 231 -22.26 -9.69 -26.16
N VAL A 232 -21.40 -10.65 -25.80
CA VAL A 232 -19.98 -10.62 -26.18
C VAL A 232 -19.82 -10.72 -27.69
N LYS A 233 -20.55 -11.65 -28.33
CA LYS A 233 -20.51 -11.80 -29.79
C LYS A 233 -20.90 -10.50 -30.52
N ILE A 234 -22.03 -9.90 -30.16
CA ILE A 234 -22.49 -8.62 -30.73
C ILE A 234 -21.48 -7.50 -30.48
N ALA A 235 -20.86 -7.46 -29.29
CA ALA A 235 -19.85 -6.46 -28.97
C ALA A 235 -18.61 -6.57 -29.87
N LEU A 236 -18.10 -7.79 -30.08
CA LEU A 236 -16.96 -8.06 -30.95
C LEU A 236 -17.29 -7.78 -32.42
N GLU A 237 -18.47 -8.17 -32.90
CA GLU A 237 -18.91 -7.89 -34.27
C GLU A 237 -19.09 -6.38 -34.54
N ALA A 238 -19.65 -5.64 -33.59
CA ALA A 238 -19.92 -4.21 -33.75
C ALA A 238 -18.66 -3.34 -33.74
N VAL A 239 -17.57 -3.83 -33.13
CA VAL A 239 -16.34 -3.08 -32.87
C VAL A 239 -15.14 -3.67 -33.63
N GLY A 240 -15.31 -4.84 -34.26
CA GLY A 240 -14.27 -5.57 -34.98
C GLY A 240 -13.55 -4.68 -35.99
N GLY A 241 -12.23 -4.58 -35.81
CA GLY A 241 -11.36 -3.75 -36.66
C GLY A 241 -11.37 -2.25 -36.37
N MET A 242 -12.24 -1.75 -35.48
CA MET A 242 -12.24 -0.34 -35.06
C MET A 242 -11.20 -0.03 -33.98
N LEU A 243 -10.84 -1.03 -33.17
CA LEU A 243 -9.87 -0.87 -32.10
C LEU A 243 -8.50 -1.37 -32.54
N SER A 244 -7.48 -0.54 -32.35
CA SER A 244 -6.09 -0.95 -32.54
C SER A 244 -5.59 -1.71 -31.30
N PRO A 245 -5.15 -2.96 -31.43
CA PRO A 245 -4.54 -3.69 -30.32
C PRO A 245 -3.30 -2.98 -29.80
N LEU A 246 -3.14 -2.97 -28.47
CA LEU A 246 -1.88 -2.51 -27.89
C LEU A 246 -0.73 -3.45 -28.27
N PRO A 247 0.52 -2.95 -28.37
CA PRO A 247 1.68 -3.80 -28.56
C PRO A 247 1.73 -4.95 -27.54
N ILE A 248 2.16 -6.13 -27.99
CA ILE A 248 2.37 -7.26 -27.09
C ILE A 248 3.61 -6.97 -26.26
N GLU A 249 3.44 -6.95 -24.94
CA GLU A 249 4.50 -6.64 -23.98
C GLU A 249 4.64 -7.79 -22.99
N ARG A 250 5.61 -8.67 -23.23
CA ARG A 250 5.89 -9.79 -22.33
C ARG A 250 6.85 -9.35 -21.24
N LEU A 251 6.37 -9.40 -20.00
CA LEU A 251 7.16 -9.06 -18.83
C LEU A 251 8.09 -10.21 -18.45
N PRO A 252 9.26 -9.94 -17.87
CA PRO A 252 10.05 -10.99 -17.25
C PRO A 252 9.37 -11.48 -15.96
N ASP A 253 9.68 -12.71 -15.54
CA ASP A 253 9.01 -13.39 -14.41
C ASP A 253 9.14 -12.59 -13.09
N GLU A 254 10.28 -11.94 -12.88
CA GLU A 254 10.53 -11.14 -11.67
C GLU A 254 9.62 -9.90 -11.53
N GLU A 255 9.05 -9.39 -12.61
CA GLU A 255 8.09 -8.28 -12.57
C GLU A 255 6.70 -8.76 -12.15
N LEU A 256 6.39 -10.05 -12.33
CA LEU A 256 5.13 -10.66 -11.90
C LEU A 256 5.08 -10.94 -10.39
N ILE A 257 6.13 -10.60 -9.64
CA ILE A 257 6.19 -10.82 -8.19
C ILE A 257 5.18 -9.90 -7.47
N PRO A 258 4.18 -10.46 -6.76
CA PRO A 258 3.14 -9.69 -6.10
C PRO A 258 3.68 -8.90 -4.90
N SER A 259 2.99 -7.82 -4.50
CA SER A 259 3.35 -6.96 -3.36
C SER A 259 3.61 -7.74 -2.07
N CYS A 260 2.85 -8.81 -1.82
CA CYS A 260 2.92 -9.64 -0.63
C CYS A 260 4.04 -10.71 -0.62
N PHE A 261 4.81 -10.86 -1.71
CA PHE A 261 5.83 -11.88 -1.82
C PHE A 261 6.99 -11.68 -0.83
N GLY A 262 7.37 -12.73 -0.10
CA GLY A 262 8.54 -12.73 0.78
C GLY A 262 8.42 -11.86 2.04
N LEU A 263 7.21 -11.46 2.44
CA LEU A 263 7.01 -10.67 3.66
C LEU A 263 7.23 -11.54 4.92
N PRO A 264 7.89 -11.03 5.98
CA PRO A 264 8.26 -11.80 7.17
C PRO A 264 7.05 -12.01 8.09
N VAL A 265 6.11 -12.82 7.62
CA VAL A 265 4.85 -13.15 8.29
C VAL A 265 4.62 -14.65 8.20
N ILE A 266 4.24 -15.24 9.33
CA ILE A 266 3.85 -16.64 9.40
C ILE A 266 2.68 -16.89 8.42
N HIS A 267 2.76 -17.98 7.66
CA HIS A 267 1.66 -18.41 6.81
C HIS A 267 0.58 -19.07 7.68
N GLU A 268 -0.61 -18.47 7.72
CA GLU A 268 -1.78 -19.13 8.29
C GLU A 268 -2.47 -19.97 7.19
N PRO A 269 -2.69 -21.27 7.43
CA PRO A 269 -3.01 -22.24 6.37
C PRO A 269 -4.48 -22.32 5.93
N VAL A 270 -5.41 -21.53 6.47
CA VAL A 270 -6.85 -21.74 6.21
C VAL A 270 -7.50 -20.53 5.55
N GLY A 271 -8.00 -20.73 4.33
CA GLY A 271 -8.85 -19.76 3.60
C GLY A 271 -8.08 -18.56 3.05
N ASN A 272 -6.78 -18.74 2.79
CA ASN A 272 -5.91 -17.65 2.37
C ASN A 272 -5.84 -17.60 0.84
N PRO A 273 -5.89 -16.41 0.20
CA PRO A 273 -5.59 -16.25 -1.22
C PRO A 273 -4.28 -16.92 -1.69
N CYS A 274 -3.36 -17.21 -0.77
CA CYS A 274 -2.14 -17.97 -1.03
C CYS A 274 -2.38 -19.41 -1.50
N ASP A 275 -3.50 -20.05 -1.17
CA ASP A 275 -3.76 -21.48 -1.45
C ASP A 275 -3.84 -21.78 -2.97
N HIS A 276 -4.17 -20.76 -3.75
CA HIS A 276 -4.23 -20.84 -5.22
C HIS A 276 -3.14 -20.00 -5.89
N CYS A 277 -2.17 -19.50 -5.12
CA CYS A 277 -1.11 -18.67 -5.67
C CYS A 277 -0.04 -19.56 -6.32
N PRO A 278 0.28 -19.38 -7.61
CA PRO A 278 1.35 -20.12 -8.29
C PRO A 278 2.74 -19.89 -7.66
N LEU A 279 2.89 -18.85 -6.85
CA LEU A 279 4.12 -18.48 -6.18
C LEU A 279 4.19 -18.90 -4.71
N ALA A 280 3.23 -19.70 -4.23
CA ALA A 280 3.14 -20.03 -2.80
C ALA A 280 4.43 -20.66 -2.26
N GLU A 281 4.98 -21.68 -2.94
CA GLU A 281 6.19 -22.37 -2.51
C GLU A 281 7.42 -21.45 -2.47
N ALA A 282 7.68 -20.74 -3.57
CA ALA A 282 8.78 -19.77 -3.63
C ALA A 282 8.62 -18.64 -2.60
N CYS A 283 7.39 -18.21 -2.34
CA CYS A 283 7.08 -17.18 -1.34
C CYS A 283 7.38 -17.66 0.08
N VAL A 284 7.08 -18.93 0.41
CA VAL A 284 7.42 -19.53 1.72
C VAL A 284 8.92 -19.59 1.93
N ALA A 285 9.67 -20.06 0.92
CA ALA A 285 11.13 -20.12 0.97
C ALA A 285 11.74 -18.72 1.16
N GLU A 286 11.26 -17.74 0.39
CA GLU A 286 11.75 -16.36 0.50
C GLU A 286 11.38 -15.72 1.84
N THR A 287 10.17 -15.96 2.34
CA THR A 287 9.72 -15.49 3.66
C THR A 287 10.63 -16.02 4.78
N ALA A 288 10.99 -17.30 4.74
CA ALA A 288 11.91 -17.90 5.71
C ALA A 288 13.29 -17.24 5.64
N ARG A 289 13.80 -17.02 4.42
CA ARG A 289 15.10 -16.37 4.17
C ARG A 289 15.14 -14.93 4.69
N VAL A 290 14.11 -14.12 4.39
CA VAL A 290 13.99 -12.75 4.89
C VAL A 290 13.85 -12.72 6.41
N SER A 291 13.04 -13.60 6.99
CA SER A 291 12.85 -13.70 8.44
C SER A 291 14.15 -14.03 9.16
N ALA A 292 14.95 -14.95 8.61
CA ALA A 292 16.28 -15.26 9.12
C ALA A 292 17.23 -14.05 9.06
N LYS A 293 17.20 -13.27 7.98
CA LYS A 293 17.97 -12.01 7.85
C LYS A 293 17.54 -10.96 8.87
N VAL A 294 16.24 -10.82 9.13
CA VAL A 294 15.69 -9.91 10.15
C VAL A 294 16.20 -10.31 11.54
N LEU A 295 16.07 -11.59 11.89
CA LEU A 295 16.55 -12.13 13.17
C LEU A 295 18.07 -11.92 13.33
N ALA A 296 18.85 -12.23 12.29
CA ALA A 296 20.30 -12.06 12.30
C ALA A 296 20.72 -10.58 12.47
N ARG A 297 20.00 -9.64 11.83
CA ARG A 297 20.34 -8.21 11.86
C ARG A 297 19.94 -7.53 13.16
N PHE A 298 18.76 -7.85 13.70
CA PHE A 298 18.17 -7.12 14.83
C PHE A 298 18.17 -7.91 16.15
N GLY A 299 18.53 -9.19 16.12
CA GLY A 299 18.49 -10.08 17.27
C GLY A 299 17.08 -10.47 17.73
N SER A 300 16.06 -10.13 16.93
CA SER A 300 14.64 -10.31 17.26
C SER A 300 13.80 -10.36 15.99
N ASP A 301 12.71 -11.12 16.04
CA ASP A 301 11.68 -11.16 15.00
C ASP A 301 10.73 -9.94 15.06
N ASN A 302 10.79 -9.14 16.14
CA ASN A 302 10.01 -7.93 16.32
C ASN A 302 10.87 -6.76 16.82
N PRO A 303 11.71 -6.17 15.94
CA PRO A 303 12.62 -5.06 16.30
C PRO A 303 11.88 -3.86 16.90
N THR A 304 10.65 -3.60 16.44
CA THR A 304 9.83 -2.49 16.93
C THR A 304 9.37 -2.67 18.38
N SER A 305 8.98 -3.89 18.78
CA SER A 305 8.60 -4.19 20.16
C SER A 305 9.79 -4.04 21.11
N ASP A 306 10.95 -4.55 20.72
CA ASP A 306 12.16 -4.44 21.54
C ASP A 306 12.63 -3.01 21.68
N HIS A 307 12.58 -2.21 20.61
CA HIS A 307 12.83 -0.78 20.70
C HIS A 307 11.89 -0.08 21.69
N LYS A 308 10.58 -0.39 21.66
CA LYS A 308 9.60 0.16 22.62
C LYS A 308 9.93 -0.26 24.05
N ARG A 309 10.29 -1.52 24.28
CA ARG A 309 10.70 -2.04 25.60
C ARG A 309 11.94 -1.32 26.11
N MET A 310 12.96 -1.12 25.27
CA MET A 310 14.16 -0.34 25.64
C MET A 310 13.82 1.09 26.03
N GLN A 311 13.00 1.79 25.23
CA GLN A 311 12.58 3.16 25.53
C GLN A 311 11.79 3.25 26.84
N GLN A 312 10.90 2.29 27.11
CA GLN A 312 10.17 2.22 28.37
C GLN A 312 11.10 1.99 29.57
N ARG A 313 12.06 1.07 29.45
CA ARG A 313 13.07 0.81 30.50
C ARG A 313 13.89 2.07 30.80
N GLU A 314 14.35 2.77 29.77
CA GLU A 314 15.13 4.00 29.93
C GLU A 314 14.29 5.13 30.56
N ARG A 315 13.04 5.31 30.15
CA ARG A 315 12.11 6.26 30.80
C ARG A 315 11.90 5.93 32.27
N GLN A 316 11.69 4.66 32.60
CA GLN A 316 11.54 4.22 33.99
C GLN A 316 12.82 4.45 34.80
N ARG A 317 14.01 4.18 34.22
CA ARG A 317 15.31 4.45 34.84
C ARG A 317 15.46 5.94 35.17
N ARG A 318 15.22 6.83 34.21
CA ARG A 318 15.28 8.30 34.41
C ARG A 318 14.30 8.77 35.47
N ARG A 319 13.06 8.26 35.45
CA ARG A 319 12.05 8.55 36.48
C ARG A 319 12.52 8.12 37.87
N ARG A 320 13.05 6.90 38.01
CA ARG A 320 13.58 6.39 39.29
C ARG A 320 14.78 7.21 39.79
N GLN A 321 15.67 7.64 38.88
CA GLN A 321 16.79 8.51 39.24
C GLN A 321 16.29 9.88 39.74
N ARG A 322 15.32 10.50 39.06
CA ARG A 322 14.72 11.76 39.49
C ARG A 322 14.07 11.64 40.87
N LEU A 323 13.24 10.62 41.09
CA LEU A 323 12.59 10.40 42.39
C LEU A 323 13.59 10.15 43.52
N ARG A 324 14.71 9.48 43.25
CA ARG A 324 15.79 9.29 44.23
C ARG A 324 16.50 10.62 44.54
N ALA A 325 16.75 11.46 43.54
CA ALA A 325 17.33 12.78 43.74
C ALA A 325 16.40 13.69 44.56
N GLU A 326 15.11 13.75 44.21
CA GLU A 326 14.08 14.51 44.96
C GLU A 326 13.97 14.01 46.41
N LYS A 327 14.01 12.69 46.63
CA LYS A 327 13.99 12.13 47.99
C LYS A 327 15.26 12.46 48.77
N ALA A 328 16.43 12.42 48.13
CA ALA A 328 17.69 12.79 48.76
C ALA A 328 17.73 14.29 49.12
N GLU A 329 17.23 15.15 48.24
CA GLU A 329 17.08 16.59 48.48
C GLU A 329 16.12 16.87 49.64
N ALA A 330 14.93 16.25 49.64
CA ALA A 330 13.97 16.37 50.75
C ALA A 330 14.55 15.87 52.09
N THR A 331 15.34 14.79 52.06
CA THR A 331 16.02 14.26 53.26
C THR A 331 17.09 15.25 53.76
N CYS A 332 17.86 15.85 52.84
CA CYS A 332 18.87 16.85 53.17
C CYS A 332 18.24 18.12 53.78
N ILE A 333 17.15 18.62 53.19
CA ILE A 333 16.39 19.77 53.70
C ILE A 333 15.84 19.46 55.11
N SER A 334 15.25 18.28 55.30
CA SER A 334 14.72 17.86 56.61
C SER A 334 15.81 17.75 57.69
N MET A 335 17.02 17.30 57.33
CA MET A 335 18.15 17.26 58.26
C MET A 335 18.61 18.67 58.65
N LEU A 336 18.71 19.59 57.69
CA LEU A 336 19.12 20.98 57.95
C LEU A 336 18.10 21.76 58.81
N SER A 337 16.80 21.51 58.65
CA SER A 337 15.75 22.13 59.47
C SER A 337 15.71 21.62 60.91
N SER A 338 16.18 20.39 61.17
CA SER A 338 16.15 19.80 62.52
C SER A 338 17.29 20.30 63.42
N THR A 339 18.40 20.77 62.84
CA THR A 339 19.55 21.34 63.56
C THR A 339 19.37 22.79 64.01
N ALA A 340 18.31 23.49 63.59
CA ALA A 340 18.08 24.91 63.91
C ALA A 340 17.28 25.15 65.20
N ILE A 341 16.89 24.11 65.94
CA ILE A 341 16.11 24.22 67.18
C ILE A 341 16.98 23.78 68.37
N THR A 342 17.86 24.67 68.82
CA THR A 342 18.33 24.66 70.22
C THR A 342 18.14 26.07 70.77
N PRO A 343 17.07 26.35 71.53
CA PRO A 343 16.94 27.61 72.25
C PRO A 343 17.93 27.59 73.41
N GLY A 344 18.79 28.61 73.48
CA GLY A 344 19.69 28.82 74.61
C GLY A 344 18.92 28.85 75.94
N ALA A 345 19.43 28.09 76.90
CA ALA A 345 19.11 28.21 78.31
C ALA A 345 19.88 29.39 78.92
#